data_AF-A0AA86QKP1-F1
#
_entry.id   AF-A0AA86QKP1-F1
#
_cell.length_a   1.000
_cell.length_b   1.000
_cell.length_c   1.000
_cell.angle_alpha   90.00
_cell.angle_beta   90.00
_cell.angle_gamma   90.00
#
_symmetry.space_group_name_H-M   'P 1'
#
loop_
_entity.id
_entity.type
_entity.pdbx_description
1 polymer ?
#
loop_
_entity_poly.entity_id
_entity_poly.type
_entity_poly.pdbx_seq_one_letter_code
_entity_poly.pdbx_strand_id
1 'polypeptide(L)'
;MAEVLQYDQDVQFDYGNKKISCKCVRVTTQTYGFASEYLESMVSLYHSTMPHIPTEDIRTSLQQDGVTHIVLLRLEADVRQEYFEKPVRLLRRYTQSQKQFEDFSDDSDPDEDIGTDLLLKCEDFIKNRKKTQYEKLIKQRFPGLIERCSNERPDLDLIDAARIQLRTRDLIIGSLSFATKTLDDFPPTKVTHLLHFGVRTRFQLMKAGRRLLQTAVSESKNDVFFVFSPSQTVRFFRNSGFTDDPLICGRFQILSDSVDCVPMAKILNRIDQPVQNNWEVYRNEAYKRYSQEAFFVKKLIEENNELKMKNGKYEKIQNTFEQQLALERSRCVMYEQLVQSLENQLLANGIKPKVNQDEIIQKVVKSIK
;
A
#
# COMPACT_ATOMS: atom_id res chain seq x y z
N MET A 1 0.34 16.59 26.43
CA MET A 1 0.14 15.17 26.08
C MET A 1 -1.33 14.98 25.75
N ALA A 2 -1.70 14.12 24.78
CA ALA A 2 -3.13 13.86 24.55
C ALA A 2 -3.66 12.99 25.70
N GLU A 3 -4.97 12.97 25.91
CA GLU A 3 -5.58 12.21 26.99
C GLU A 3 -5.88 10.78 26.51
N VAL A 4 -5.57 9.78 27.34
CA VAL A 4 -5.87 8.36 27.08
C VAL A 4 -7.39 8.17 27.05
N LEU A 5 -7.88 7.35 26.12
CA LEU A 5 -9.30 7.04 26.03
C LEU A 5 -9.66 6.00 27.08
N GLN A 6 -10.69 6.28 27.88
CA GLN A 6 -11.27 5.28 28.77
C GLN A 6 -12.24 4.40 27.98
N TYR A 7 -12.19 3.10 28.23
CA TYR A 7 -13.09 2.15 27.59
C TYR A 7 -14.49 2.29 28.13
N ASP A 8 -15.45 2.09 27.24
CA ASP A 8 -16.88 2.11 27.52
C ASP A 8 -17.43 3.42 28.11
N GLN A 9 -16.66 4.49 28.03
CA GLN A 9 -17.07 5.83 28.43
C GLN A 9 -17.22 6.74 27.22
N ASP A 10 -18.15 7.68 27.36
CA ASP A 10 -18.40 8.70 26.35
C ASP A 10 -17.34 9.78 26.45
N VAL A 11 -16.71 10.06 25.31
CA VAL A 11 -15.65 11.04 25.16
C VAL A 11 -16.07 12.04 24.09
N GLN A 12 -16.02 13.32 24.44
CA GLN A 12 -16.29 14.39 23.49
C GLN A 12 -15.04 14.83 22.75
N PHE A 13 -15.20 15.10 21.47
CA PHE A 13 -14.17 15.64 20.60
C PHE A 13 -14.65 16.92 19.93
N ASP A 14 -13.75 17.90 19.85
CA ASP A 14 -14.02 19.13 19.12
C ASP A 14 -13.83 18.91 17.62
N TYR A 15 -14.85 19.29 16.84
CA TYR A 15 -14.87 19.22 15.38
C TYR A 15 -15.36 20.55 14.80
N GLY A 16 -14.42 21.48 14.60
CA GLY A 16 -14.75 22.86 14.25
C GLY A 16 -15.57 23.49 15.37
N ASN A 17 -16.80 23.91 15.05
CA ASN A 17 -17.73 24.50 16.01
C ASN A 17 -18.70 23.48 16.64
N LYS A 18 -18.58 22.19 16.30
CA LYS A 18 -19.44 21.12 16.82
C LYS A 18 -18.65 20.24 17.78
N LYS A 19 -19.33 19.67 18.77
CA LYS A 19 -18.82 18.57 19.57
C LYS A 19 -19.38 17.25 19.04
N ILE A 20 -18.53 16.23 18.96
CA ILE A 20 -18.93 14.88 18.56
C ILE A 20 -18.64 13.95 19.72
N SER A 21 -19.67 13.27 20.19
CA SER A 21 -19.61 12.28 21.26
C SER A 21 -19.25 10.92 20.67
N CYS A 22 -18.22 10.31 21.25
CA CYS A 22 -17.67 9.05 20.79
C CYS A 22 -17.53 8.08 21.97
N LYS A 23 -17.60 6.79 21.70
CA LYS A 23 -17.34 5.72 22.66
C LYS A 23 -16.14 4.90 22.19
N CYS A 24 -15.20 4.65 23.09
CA CYS A 24 -14.02 3.81 22.83
C CYS A 24 -14.30 2.39 23.31
N VAL A 25 -14.10 1.39 22.45
CA VAL A 25 -14.36 -0.02 22.73
C VAL A 25 -13.09 -0.82 22.48
N ARG A 26 -12.77 -1.74 23.39
CA ARG A 26 -11.69 -2.71 23.25
C ARG A 26 -12.27 -4.02 22.74
N VAL A 27 -11.76 -4.51 21.61
CA VAL A 27 -12.18 -5.78 21.01
C VAL A 27 -10.96 -6.68 20.90
N THR A 28 -11.12 -7.96 21.23
CA THR A 28 -10.07 -8.97 21.09
C THR A 28 -10.56 -10.09 20.18
N THR A 29 -9.65 -10.85 19.57
CA THR A 29 -10.03 -11.99 18.73
C THR A 29 -10.84 -13.03 19.51
N GLN A 30 -10.53 -13.29 20.78
CA GLN A 30 -11.24 -14.27 21.63
C GLN A 30 -12.73 -13.97 21.87
N THR A 31 -13.20 -12.74 21.63
CA THR A 31 -14.60 -12.31 21.81
C THR A 31 -15.52 -12.66 20.60
N TYR A 32 -15.25 -13.79 19.93
CA TYR A 32 -15.73 -14.17 18.58
C TYR A 32 -17.24 -14.02 18.27
N GLY A 33 -18.15 -13.98 19.25
CA GLY A 33 -19.58 -13.76 19.01
C GLY A 33 -19.97 -12.31 18.69
N PHE A 34 -19.24 -11.32 19.23
CA PHE A 34 -19.49 -9.88 19.01
C PHE A 34 -18.60 -9.27 17.93
N ALA A 35 -17.63 -10.02 17.40
CA ALA A 35 -16.54 -9.48 16.60
C ALA A 35 -16.84 -9.32 15.10
N SER A 36 -17.85 -10.01 14.53
CA SER A 36 -18.05 -10.02 13.07
C SER A 36 -18.42 -8.65 12.50
N GLU A 37 -19.33 -7.91 13.13
CA GLU A 37 -19.70 -6.57 12.64
C GLU A 37 -18.55 -5.56 12.80
N TYR A 38 -17.81 -5.65 13.91
CA TYR A 38 -16.64 -4.82 14.15
C TYR A 38 -15.54 -5.12 13.14
N LEU A 39 -15.30 -6.39 12.84
CA LEU A 39 -14.32 -6.84 11.86
C LEU A 39 -14.63 -6.23 10.49
N GLU A 40 -15.85 -6.41 9.96
CA GLU A 40 -16.22 -5.85 8.66
C GLU A 40 -16.18 -4.31 8.64
N SER A 41 -16.52 -3.68 9.77
CA SER A 41 -16.39 -2.23 9.93
C SER A 41 -14.94 -1.75 9.90
N MET A 42 -14.03 -2.50 10.54
CA MET A 42 -12.59 -2.24 10.54
C MET A 42 -11.98 -2.51 9.18
N VAL A 43 -12.32 -3.62 8.52
CA VAL A 43 -11.87 -3.92 7.14
C VAL A 43 -12.30 -2.79 6.20
N SER A 44 -13.56 -2.36 6.27
CA SER A 44 -14.04 -1.23 5.46
C SER A 44 -13.30 0.08 5.78
N LEU A 45 -13.00 0.34 7.05
CA LEU A 45 -12.23 1.51 7.47
C LEU A 45 -10.80 1.45 6.91
N TYR A 46 -10.09 0.36 7.13
CA TYR A 46 -8.70 0.22 6.75
C TYR A 46 -8.52 0.20 5.24
N HIS A 47 -9.40 -0.47 4.50
CA HIS A 47 -9.40 -0.43 3.04
C HIS A 47 -9.62 1.00 2.53
N SER A 48 -10.48 1.80 3.19
CA SER A 48 -10.67 3.21 2.81
C SER A 48 -9.45 4.09 3.07
N THR A 49 -8.63 3.75 4.08
CA THR A 49 -7.41 4.51 4.42
C THR A 49 -6.15 3.99 3.74
N MET A 50 -6.14 2.72 3.35
CA MET A 50 -5.03 1.98 2.75
C MET A 50 -5.58 1.17 1.56
N PRO A 51 -5.99 1.84 0.46
CA PRO A 51 -6.68 1.18 -0.66
C PRO A 51 -5.82 0.18 -1.42
N HIS A 52 -4.49 0.25 -1.25
CA HIS A 52 -3.54 -0.64 -1.90
C HIS A 52 -3.45 -2.03 -1.23
N ILE A 53 -3.96 -2.18 -0.01
CA ILE A 53 -3.95 -3.47 0.70
C ILE A 53 -5.27 -4.20 0.40
N PRO A 54 -5.22 -5.43 -0.12
CA PRO A 54 -6.41 -6.26 -0.33
C PRO A 54 -7.22 -6.44 0.95
N THR A 55 -8.55 -6.48 0.82
CA THR A 55 -9.46 -6.65 1.97
C THR A 55 -9.26 -7.99 2.68
N GLU A 56 -8.89 -9.04 1.94
CA GLU A 56 -8.63 -10.37 2.50
C GLU A 56 -7.38 -10.39 3.37
N ASP A 57 -6.32 -9.68 2.98
CA ASP A 57 -5.09 -9.57 3.76
C ASP A 57 -5.35 -8.81 5.07
N ILE A 58 -6.13 -7.74 5.01
CA ILE A 58 -6.57 -6.99 6.19
C ILE A 58 -7.38 -7.92 7.10
N ARG A 59 -8.35 -8.67 6.56
CA ARG A 59 -9.20 -9.57 7.35
C ARG A 59 -8.35 -10.65 8.04
N THR A 60 -7.45 -11.28 7.30
CA THR A 60 -6.54 -12.32 7.81
C THR A 60 -5.67 -11.79 8.94
N SER A 61 -5.08 -10.60 8.76
CA SER A 61 -4.26 -9.93 9.78
C SER A 61 -5.05 -9.60 11.06
N LEU A 62 -6.28 -9.10 10.91
CA LEU A 62 -7.14 -8.77 12.05
C LEU A 62 -7.64 -9.99 12.83
N GLN A 63 -7.73 -11.15 12.18
CA GLN A 63 -8.19 -12.39 12.81
C GLN A 63 -7.07 -13.20 13.47
N GLN A 64 -5.82 -12.74 13.41
CA GLN A 64 -4.70 -13.42 14.07
C GLN A 64 -4.89 -13.51 15.59
N ASP A 65 -4.46 -14.63 16.17
CA ASP A 65 -4.55 -14.83 17.61
C ASP A 65 -3.72 -13.79 18.38
N GLY A 66 -4.29 -13.28 19.47
CA GLY A 66 -3.62 -12.30 20.33
C GLY A 66 -3.62 -10.86 19.81
N VAL A 67 -4.33 -10.57 18.70
CA VAL A 67 -4.55 -9.19 18.24
C VAL A 67 -5.56 -8.49 19.15
N THR A 68 -5.21 -7.27 19.56
CA THR A 68 -6.10 -6.35 20.28
C THR A 68 -6.47 -5.19 19.37
N HIS A 69 -7.76 -4.84 19.38
CA HIS A 69 -8.31 -3.73 18.61
C HIS A 69 -8.87 -2.66 19.55
N ILE A 70 -8.56 -1.41 19.27
CA ILE A 70 -9.15 -0.24 19.91
C ILE A 70 -10.00 0.46 18.86
N VAL A 71 -11.31 0.46 19.06
CA VAL A 71 -12.28 1.00 18.10
C VAL A 71 -12.93 2.26 18.70
N LEU A 72 -12.96 3.34 17.91
CA LEU A 72 -13.65 4.56 18.26
C LEU A 72 -14.93 4.69 17.42
N LEU A 73 -16.07 4.63 18.09
CA LEU A 73 -17.40 4.76 17.51
C LEU A 73 -18.02 6.10 17.87
N ARG A 74 -18.86 6.65 17.00
CA ARG A 74 -19.79 7.74 17.37
C ARG A 74 -20.94 7.18 18.18
N LEU A 75 -21.54 8.02 19.03
CA LEU A 75 -22.84 7.71 19.59
C LEU A 75 -23.91 7.71 18.50
N GLU A 76 -24.89 6.82 18.64
CA GLU A 76 -25.99 6.72 17.69
C GLU A 76 -26.76 8.03 17.56
N ALA A 77 -27.00 8.73 18.68
CA ALA A 77 -27.71 10.00 18.71
C ALA A 77 -27.10 11.02 17.74
N ASP A 78 -25.77 11.18 17.76
CA ASP A 78 -25.05 12.10 16.88
C ASP A 78 -25.15 11.70 15.40
N VAL A 79 -25.16 10.39 15.12
CA VAL A 79 -25.27 9.87 13.76
C VAL A 79 -26.68 10.07 13.23
N ARG A 80 -27.71 9.82 14.05
CA ARG A 80 -29.13 10.09 13.71
C ARG A 80 -29.38 11.58 13.50
N GLN A 81 -28.83 12.44 14.36
CA GLN A 81 -28.91 13.88 14.17
C GLN A 81 -28.25 14.32 12.86
N GLU A 82 -27.11 13.73 12.50
CA GLU A 82 -26.48 14.05 11.21
C GLU A 82 -27.32 13.56 10.01
N TYR A 83 -27.99 12.42 10.11
CA TYR A 83 -28.94 11.96 9.10
C TYR A 83 -30.11 12.93 8.94
N PHE A 84 -30.64 13.43 10.06
CA PHE A 84 -31.70 14.43 10.08
C PHE A 84 -31.25 15.76 9.46
N GLU A 85 -30.07 16.26 9.81
CA GLU A 85 -29.52 17.52 9.27
C GLU A 85 -29.14 17.39 7.78
N LYS A 86 -28.85 16.19 7.28
CA LYS A 86 -28.37 15.93 5.90
C LYS A 86 -29.19 14.83 5.22
N PRO A 87 -30.46 15.12 4.82
CA PRO A 87 -31.38 14.13 4.26
C PRO A 87 -30.89 13.48 2.97
N VAL A 88 -29.95 14.11 2.23
CA VAL A 88 -29.28 13.54 1.05
C VAL A 88 -28.59 12.20 1.34
N ARG A 89 -28.20 11.95 2.59
CA ARG A 89 -27.58 10.68 2.99
C ARG A 89 -28.56 9.53 3.19
N LEU A 90 -29.81 9.87 3.48
CA LEU A 90 -30.92 8.92 3.55
C LEU A 90 -31.23 8.40 2.14
N LEU A 91 -31.21 9.30 1.14
CA LEU A 91 -31.44 8.96 -0.27
C LEU A 91 -30.42 7.96 -0.83
N ARG A 92 -29.13 8.09 -0.47
CA ARG A 92 -28.08 7.12 -0.89
C ARG A 92 -28.20 5.73 -0.26
N ARG A 93 -28.99 5.58 0.79
CA ARG A 93 -29.24 4.31 1.50
C ARG A 93 -30.60 3.71 1.19
N TYR A 94 -31.35 4.36 0.31
CA TYR A 94 -32.58 3.81 -0.21
C TYR A 94 -32.21 2.61 -1.09
N THR A 95 -32.29 1.42 -0.51
CA THR A 95 -32.51 0.23 -1.31
C THR A 95 -33.91 0.39 -1.89
N GLN A 96 -34.00 0.59 -3.21
CA GLN A 96 -35.25 0.35 -3.91
C GLN A 96 -35.79 -0.99 -3.40
N SER A 97 -36.92 -0.96 -2.68
CA SER A 97 -37.75 -2.14 -2.54
C SER A 97 -37.95 -2.68 -3.95
N GLN A 98 -37.81 -3.99 -4.14
CA GLN A 98 -38.00 -4.75 -5.38
C GLN A 98 -39.39 -4.56 -6.00
N LYS A 99 -39.73 -3.34 -6.38
CA LYS A 99 -40.50 -3.07 -7.58
C LYS A 99 -39.44 -2.54 -8.53
N GLN A 100 -38.97 -3.42 -9.40
CA GLN A 100 -38.42 -2.98 -10.66
C GLN A 100 -39.33 -1.85 -11.16
N PHE A 101 -38.75 -0.75 -11.61
CA PHE A 101 -39.43 0.09 -12.58
C PHE A 101 -39.51 -0.74 -13.89
N GLU A 102 -40.32 -1.82 -13.86
CA GLU A 102 -40.87 -2.48 -15.03
C GLU A 102 -41.92 -1.51 -15.59
N ASP A 103 -41.43 -0.44 -16.21
CA ASP A 103 -42.07 0.34 -17.27
C ASP A 103 -41.19 1.55 -17.67
N PHE A 104 -39.88 1.34 -17.76
CA PHE A 104 -39.03 2.20 -18.60
C PHE A 104 -38.24 1.31 -19.56
N SER A 105 -38.95 0.43 -20.27
CA SER A 105 -38.45 -0.15 -21.51
C SER A 105 -38.91 0.70 -22.69
N ASP A 106 -37.91 1.31 -23.32
CA ASP A 106 -37.61 1.17 -24.75
C ASP A 106 -37.82 2.33 -25.72
N ASP A 107 -38.45 3.45 -25.39
CA ASP A 107 -38.55 4.57 -26.36
C ASP A 107 -38.59 5.96 -25.72
N SER A 108 -37.60 6.31 -24.91
CA SER A 108 -37.47 7.69 -24.39
C SER A 108 -36.13 8.29 -24.79
N ASP A 109 -36.22 9.47 -25.41
CA ASP A 109 -35.17 10.26 -26.06
C ASP A 109 -33.76 10.12 -25.44
N PRO A 110 -32.68 10.08 -26.25
CA PRO A 110 -31.30 10.11 -25.75
C PRO A 110 -30.93 11.39 -24.97
N ASP A 111 -31.85 12.34 -24.86
CA ASP A 111 -31.75 13.59 -24.09
C ASP A 111 -32.46 13.55 -22.72
N GLU A 112 -32.92 12.38 -22.24
CA GLU A 112 -33.43 12.23 -20.87
C GLU A 112 -32.36 11.75 -19.88
N ASP A 113 -32.12 12.57 -18.84
CA ASP A 113 -31.15 12.29 -17.79
C ASP A 113 -31.56 11.08 -16.93
N ILE A 114 -30.88 9.95 -17.08
CA ILE A 114 -31.21 8.74 -16.32
C ILE A 114 -30.45 8.70 -14.99
N GLY A 115 -31.18 8.35 -13.91
CA GLY A 115 -30.64 7.88 -12.63
C GLY A 115 -29.70 8.86 -11.90
N THR A 116 -28.41 8.78 -12.21
CA THR A 116 -27.35 9.58 -11.59
C THR A 116 -27.42 11.06 -11.95
N ASP A 117 -27.79 11.42 -13.17
CA ASP A 117 -27.89 12.82 -13.59
C ASP A 117 -29.13 13.51 -13.01
N LEU A 118 -30.24 12.78 -12.88
CA LEU A 118 -31.43 13.27 -12.18
C LEU A 118 -31.15 13.44 -10.68
N LEU A 119 -30.41 12.51 -10.06
CA LEU A 119 -29.96 12.62 -8.67
C LEU A 119 -29.00 13.80 -8.46
N LEU A 120 -28.08 14.06 -9.39
CA LEU A 120 -27.19 15.22 -9.37
C LEU A 120 -27.96 16.53 -9.53
N LYS A 121 -28.98 16.57 -10.40
CA LYS A 121 -29.88 17.73 -10.58
C LYS A 121 -30.76 17.96 -9.35
N CYS A 122 -31.24 16.90 -8.69
CA CYS A 122 -31.92 16.99 -7.40
C CYS A 122 -30.95 17.44 -6.29
N GLU A 123 -29.70 16.96 -6.29
CA GLU A 123 -28.65 17.42 -5.38
C GLU A 123 -28.37 18.92 -5.56
N ASP A 124 -28.30 19.41 -6.80
CA ASP A 124 -28.08 20.84 -7.10
C ASP A 124 -29.28 21.71 -6.76
N PHE A 125 -30.50 21.23 -7.01
CA PHE A 125 -31.73 21.93 -6.63
C PHE A 125 -31.88 22.08 -5.11
N ILE A 126 -31.53 21.04 -4.35
CA ILE A 126 -31.57 21.07 -2.88
C ILE A 126 -30.44 21.93 -2.31
N LYS A 127 -29.23 21.88 -2.89
CA LYS A 127 -28.06 22.66 -2.44
C LYS A 127 -28.19 24.15 -2.71
N ASN A 128 -28.76 24.55 -3.86
CA ASN A 128 -28.78 25.94 -4.32
C ASN A 128 -30.19 26.56 -4.24
N ARG A 129 -30.77 26.64 -3.04
CA ARG A 129 -32.04 27.35 -2.72
C ARG A 129 -32.09 28.85 -3.10
N LYS A 130 -31.11 29.38 -3.83
CA LYS A 130 -31.15 30.72 -4.43
C LYS A 130 -31.35 30.61 -5.93
N LYS A 131 -32.62 30.80 -6.36
CA LYS A 131 -33.10 31.13 -7.72
C LYS A 131 -32.03 31.04 -8.83
N THR A 132 -31.83 29.86 -9.41
CA THR A 132 -31.04 29.71 -10.63
C THR A 132 -31.94 29.43 -11.84
N GLN A 133 -31.39 29.69 -13.04
CA GLN A 133 -32.05 29.71 -14.35
C GLN A 133 -32.81 28.42 -14.72
N TYR A 134 -32.60 27.33 -14.00
CA TYR A 134 -33.31 26.05 -14.17
C TYR A 134 -34.75 26.06 -13.67
N GLU A 135 -35.16 27.06 -12.89
CA GLU A 135 -36.54 27.16 -12.39
C GLU A 135 -37.56 27.26 -13.54
N LYS A 136 -37.21 27.91 -14.65
CA LYS A 136 -38.06 27.98 -15.85
C LYS A 136 -38.14 26.64 -16.58
N LEU A 137 -37.01 25.94 -16.71
CA LEU A 137 -36.93 24.65 -17.39
C LEU A 137 -37.69 23.57 -16.62
N ILE A 138 -37.60 23.59 -15.28
CA ILE A 138 -38.34 22.70 -14.37
C ILE A 138 -39.85 23.03 -14.42
N LYS A 139 -40.26 24.30 -14.43
CA LYS A 139 -41.68 24.69 -14.60
C LYS A 139 -42.25 24.25 -15.95
N GLN A 140 -41.42 24.24 -17.00
CA GLN A 140 -41.83 23.91 -18.36
C GLN A 140 -41.90 22.41 -18.61
N ARG A 141 -40.91 21.62 -18.15
CA ARG A 141 -40.94 20.15 -18.27
C ARG A 141 -41.82 19.47 -17.21
N PHE A 142 -41.91 20.05 -16.01
CA PHE A 142 -42.65 19.47 -14.88
C PHE A 142 -43.60 20.51 -14.24
N PRO A 143 -44.67 20.91 -14.95
CA PRO A 143 -45.66 21.83 -14.40
C PRO A 143 -46.29 21.26 -13.12
N GLY A 144 -46.26 22.05 -12.05
CA GLY A 144 -46.75 21.65 -10.73
C GLY A 144 -45.75 20.93 -9.82
N LEU A 145 -44.51 20.61 -10.26
CA LEU A 145 -43.48 20.02 -9.38
C LEU A 145 -43.11 20.98 -8.24
N ILE A 146 -43.05 22.27 -8.52
CA ILE A 146 -42.73 23.29 -7.51
C ILE A 146 -43.87 23.41 -6.49
N GLU A 147 -45.13 23.37 -6.92
CA GLU A 147 -46.28 23.30 -6.00
C GLU A 147 -46.31 21.98 -5.22
N ARG A 148 -45.89 20.86 -5.81
CA ARG A 148 -45.75 19.57 -5.12
C ARG A 148 -44.60 19.54 -4.11
N CYS A 149 -43.54 20.32 -4.33
CA CYS A 149 -42.42 20.47 -3.39
C CYS A 149 -42.66 21.56 -2.34
N SER A 150 -43.45 22.60 -2.64
CA SER A 150 -43.75 23.71 -1.74
C SER A 150 -44.94 23.43 -0.84
N ASN A 151 -45.94 22.70 -1.33
CA ASN A 151 -46.99 22.15 -0.50
C ASN A 151 -46.39 20.91 0.15
N GLU A 152 -46.04 21.02 1.44
CA GLU A 152 -45.55 19.94 2.28
C GLU A 152 -46.34 18.65 2.01
N ARG A 153 -45.77 17.76 1.20
CA ARG A 153 -46.27 16.39 1.07
C ARG A 153 -45.46 15.49 1.99
N PRO A 154 -46.10 14.82 2.95
CA PRO A 154 -45.49 13.75 3.75
C PRO A 154 -45.12 12.51 2.91
N ASP A 155 -45.38 12.53 1.60
CA ASP A 155 -45.22 11.37 0.68
C ASP A 155 -43.78 11.09 0.25
N LEU A 156 -42.82 11.95 0.58
CA LEU A 156 -41.44 11.49 0.71
C LEU A 156 -41.39 10.85 2.10
N ASP A 157 -41.75 9.57 2.17
CA ASP A 157 -41.41 8.68 3.29
C ASP A 157 -39.88 8.54 3.32
N LEU A 158 -39.18 9.65 3.58
CA LEU A 158 -37.80 9.64 4.04
C LEU A 158 -37.85 8.76 5.27
N ILE A 159 -37.23 7.58 5.16
CA ILE A 159 -37.14 6.63 6.26
C ILE A 159 -36.72 7.44 7.47
N ASP A 160 -37.60 7.46 8.48
CA ASP A 160 -37.35 8.19 9.72
C ASP A 160 -35.94 7.81 10.19
N ALA A 161 -35.09 8.81 10.40
CA ALA A 161 -33.71 8.60 10.81
C ALA A 161 -33.65 7.78 12.13
N ALA A 162 -34.72 7.79 12.93
CA ALA A 162 -34.88 6.94 14.10
C ALA A 162 -35.15 5.45 13.75
N ARG A 163 -35.78 5.17 12.61
CA ARG A 163 -36.11 3.80 12.15
C ARG A 163 -34.98 3.13 11.37
N ILE A 164 -33.99 3.89 10.90
CA ILE A 164 -32.83 3.31 10.24
C ILE A 164 -32.03 2.50 11.26
N GLN A 165 -31.83 1.22 10.94
CA GLN A 165 -30.88 0.37 11.65
C GLN A 165 -29.46 0.85 11.32
N LEU A 166 -28.79 1.44 12.32
CA LEU A 166 -27.42 1.88 12.19
C LEU A 166 -26.50 0.66 12.30
N ARG A 167 -25.60 0.49 11.33
CA ARG A 167 -24.58 -0.56 11.38
C ARG A 167 -23.35 -0.03 12.09
N THR A 168 -22.55 -0.92 12.68
CA THR A 168 -21.25 -0.57 13.27
C THR A 168 -20.34 0.21 12.31
N ARG A 169 -20.41 -0.10 11.00
CA ARG A 169 -19.69 0.61 9.92
C ARG A 169 -20.10 2.07 9.80
N ASP A 170 -21.29 2.43 10.24
CA ASP A 170 -21.81 3.80 10.16
C ASP A 170 -21.31 4.63 11.35
N LEU A 171 -21.12 3.97 12.49
CA LEU A 171 -20.65 4.55 13.74
C LEU A 171 -19.13 4.72 13.78
N ILE A 172 -18.36 3.81 13.16
CA ILE A 172 -16.90 3.80 13.26
C ILE A 172 -16.26 5.08 12.67
N ILE A 173 -15.40 5.70 13.47
CA ILE A 173 -14.61 6.88 13.11
C ILE A 173 -13.16 6.49 12.86
N GLY A 174 -12.62 5.66 13.74
CA GLY A 174 -11.22 5.25 13.71
C GLY A 174 -11.02 3.94 14.46
N SER A 175 -9.95 3.23 14.11
CA SER A 175 -9.56 1.99 14.76
C SER A 175 -8.05 1.82 14.71
N LEU A 176 -7.52 1.12 15.70
CA LEU A 176 -6.12 0.75 15.83
C LEU A 176 -6.03 -0.71 16.26
N SER A 177 -5.28 -1.53 15.52
CA SER A 177 -5.10 -2.96 15.78
C SER A 177 -3.62 -3.28 15.99
N PHE A 178 -3.28 -3.95 17.08
CA PHE A 178 -1.90 -4.28 17.43
C PHE A 178 -1.76 -5.69 18.00
N ALA A 179 -0.58 -6.28 17.82
CA ALA A 179 -0.22 -7.60 18.33
C ALA A 179 1.07 -7.52 19.15
N THR A 180 1.26 -8.46 20.07
CA THR A 180 2.53 -8.61 20.78
C THR A 180 3.38 -9.69 20.12
N LYS A 181 4.65 -9.39 19.90
CA LYS A 181 5.66 -10.33 19.43
C LYS A 181 6.87 -10.28 20.35
N THR A 182 7.53 -11.42 20.54
CA THR A 182 8.80 -11.49 21.28
C THR A 182 9.92 -11.72 20.29
N LEU A 183 10.98 -10.94 20.39
CA LEU A 183 12.20 -11.12 19.61
C LEU A 183 13.29 -11.65 20.53
N ASP A 184 13.82 -12.82 20.19
CA ASP A 184 14.80 -13.53 21.01
C ASP A 184 16.24 -13.03 20.79
N ASP A 185 16.46 -12.17 19.77
CA ASP A 185 17.75 -11.56 19.49
C ASP A 185 18.21 -10.61 20.60
N PHE A 186 19.52 -10.34 20.70
CA PHE A 186 20.04 -9.43 21.73
C PHE A 186 19.77 -7.94 21.42
N PRO A 187 19.28 -7.15 22.40
CA PRO A 187 18.70 -7.59 23.68
C PRO A 187 17.30 -8.22 23.47
N PRO A 188 16.94 -9.32 24.15
CA PRO A 188 15.61 -9.91 24.01
C PRO A 188 14.54 -8.84 24.28
N THR A 189 13.60 -8.69 23.36
CA THR A 189 12.69 -7.54 23.36
C THR A 189 11.27 -7.99 23.11
N LYS A 190 10.36 -7.60 24.01
CA LYS A 190 8.93 -7.70 23.75
C LYS A 190 8.50 -6.47 22.99
N VAL A 191 7.82 -6.68 21.86
CA VAL A 191 7.43 -5.65 20.91
C VAL A 191 5.91 -5.65 20.76
N THR A 192 5.30 -4.49 20.90
CA THR A 192 3.93 -4.26 20.44
C THR A 192 3.98 -3.78 19.00
N HIS A 193 3.59 -4.62 18.05
CA HIS A 193 3.54 -4.30 16.64
C HIS A 193 2.16 -3.75 16.26
N LEU A 194 2.14 -2.53 15.74
CA LEU A 194 0.95 -1.92 15.16
C LEU A 194 0.71 -2.49 13.75
N LEU A 195 -0.37 -3.27 13.62
CA LEU A 195 -0.73 -3.92 12.36
C LEU A 195 -1.50 -2.97 11.43
N HIS A 196 -2.58 -2.38 11.95
CA HIS A 196 -3.45 -1.50 11.17
C HIS A 196 -3.88 -0.29 11.98
N PHE A 197 -3.88 0.88 11.34
CA PHE A 197 -4.29 2.14 11.94
C PHE A 197 -5.01 2.99 10.90
N GLY A 198 -6.16 3.53 11.28
CA GLY A 198 -6.98 4.31 10.37
C GLY A 198 -7.96 5.20 11.11
N VAL A 199 -8.15 6.41 10.59
CA VAL A 199 -9.21 7.34 10.98
C VAL A 199 -9.82 7.87 9.70
N ARG A 200 -11.15 7.85 9.60
CA ARG A 200 -11.87 8.38 8.44
C ARG A 200 -11.45 9.82 8.18
N THR A 201 -11.18 10.14 6.92
CA THR A 201 -10.64 11.44 6.47
C THR A 201 -11.38 12.64 7.05
N ARG A 202 -12.72 12.55 7.09
CA ARG A 202 -13.57 13.61 7.65
C ARG A 202 -13.23 13.97 9.10
N PHE A 203 -12.78 13.01 9.91
CA PHE A 203 -12.60 13.16 11.35
C PHE A 203 -11.12 13.27 11.77
N GLN A 204 -10.20 13.33 10.81
CA GLN A 204 -8.76 13.42 11.10
C GLN A 204 -8.37 14.69 11.88
N LEU A 205 -9.09 15.80 11.66
CA LEU A 205 -8.84 17.07 12.35
C LEU A 205 -9.21 17.04 13.85
N MET A 206 -9.99 16.05 14.30
CA MET A 206 -10.36 15.90 15.72
C MET A 206 -9.22 15.38 16.59
N LYS A 207 -8.05 15.10 16.00
CA LYS A 207 -6.90 14.47 16.67
C LYS A 207 -7.23 13.10 17.30
N ALA A 208 -8.32 12.45 16.87
CA ALA A 208 -8.74 11.12 17.32
C ALA A 208 -7.62 10.08 17.17
N GLY A 209 -6.88 10.15 16.05
CA GLY A 209 -5.74 9.27 15.82
C GLY A 209 -4.64 9.37 16.88
N ARG A 210 -4.37 10.56 17.42
CA ARG A 210 -3.37 10.73 18.49
C ARG A 210 -3.83 10.10 19.79
N ARG A 211 -5.11 10.23 20.14
CA ARG A 211 -5.68 9.62 21.35
C ARG A 211 -5.73 8.10 21.23
N LEU A 212 -6.14 7.56 20.08
CA LEU A 212 -6.09 6.13 19.79
C LEU A 212 -4.67 5.56 19.94
N LEU A 213 -3.69 6.18 19.29
CA LEU A 213 -2.29 5.75 19.37
C LEU A 213 -1.76 5.85 20.81
N GLN A 214 -2.06 6.93 21.52
CA GLN A 214 -1.60 7.07 22.90
C GLN A 214 -2.25 6.03 23.82
N THR A 215 -3.52 5.70 23.60
CA THR A 215 -4.22 4.64 24.35
C THR A 215 -3.54 3.28 24.11
N ALA A 216 -3.27 2.93 22.85
CA ALA A 216 -2.54 1.71 22.51
C ALA A 216 -1.14 1.65 23.14
N VAL A 217 -0.41 2.78 23.09
CA VAL A 217 0.92 2.89 23.70
C VAL A 217 0.86 2.75 25.23
N SER A 218 -0.17 3.29 25.88
CA SER A 218 -0.34 3.14 27.33
C SER A 218 -0.79 1.74 27.75
N GLU A 219 -1.53 1.02 26.90
CA GLU A 219 -1.89 -0.39 27.15
C GLU A 219 -0.71 -1.34 26.94
N SER A 220 0.23 -0.95 26.10
CA SER A 220 1.42 -1.75 25.80
C SER A 220 2.30 -1.89 27.04
N LYS A 221 2.35 -3.09 27.59
CA LYS A 221 3.28 -3.47 28.66
C LYS A 221 4.68 -3.86 28.15
N ASN A 222 4.88 -3.80 26.83
CA ASN A 222 6.10 -4.24 26.15
C ASN A 222 7.19 -3.15 26.18
N ASP A 223 8.39 -3.50 25.72
CA ASP A 223 9.56 -2.63 25.81
C ASP A 223 9.60 -1.63 24.65
N VAL A 224 9.03 -2.01 23.51
CA VAL A 224 8.97 -1.19 22.29
C VAL A 224 7.58 -1.23 21.68
N PHE A 225 7.10 -0.09 21.22
CA PHE A 225 5.95 0.02 20.32
C PHE A 225 6.45 0.28 18.90
N PHE A 226 6.12 -0.58 17.95
CA PHE A 226 6.70 -0.60 16.61
C PHE A 226 5.62 -0.47 15.53
N VAL A 227 5.94 0.22 14.43
CA VAL A 227 5.05 0.43 13.29
C VAL A 227 5.83 0.50 11.97
N PHE A 228 5.28 -0.08 10.92
CA PHE A 228 5.65 0.23 9.55
C PHE A 228 4.80 1.40 9.03
N SER A 229 5.41 2.57 8.89
CA SER A 229 4.71 3.78 8.46
C SER A 229 4.92 4.04 6.96
N PRO A 230 3.84 4.18 6.17
CA PRO A 230 3.93 4.82 4.86
C PRO A 230 4.53 6.23 4.97
N SER A 231 5.14 6.71 3.88
CA SER A 231 5.81 8.02 3.81
C SER A 231 4.92 9.18 4.30
N GLN A 232 3.62 9.12 3.99
CA GLN A 232 2.63 10.15 4.34
C GLN A 232 2.38 10.26 5.86
N THR A 233 2.58 9.19 6.63
CA THR A 233 2.27 9.14 8.06
C THR A 233 3.50 9.24 8.97
N VAL A 234 4.72 9.26 8.41
CA VAL A 234 5.97 9.35 9.19
C VAL A 234 5.95 10.57 10.12
N ARG A 235 5.53 11.73 9.60
CA ARG A 235 5.45 12.97 10.40
C ARG A 235 4.47 12.84 11.57
N PHE A 236 3.37 12.10 11.41
CA PHE A 236 2.41 11.86 12.48
C PHE A 236 3.03 11.01 13.61
N PHE A 237 3.75 9.94 13.26
CA PHE A 237 4.41 9.08 14.24
C PHE A 237 5.60 9.77 14.92
N ARG A 238 6.43 10.52 14.18
CA ARG A 238 7.50 11.35 14.78
C ARG A 238 6.95 12.33 15.82
N ASN A 239 5.88 13.03 15.49
CA ASN A 239 5.19 13.95 16.41
C ASN A 239 4.55 13.22 17.63
N SER A 240 4.43 11.90 17.58
CA SER A 240 3.93 11.05 18.67
C SER A 240 5.07 10.39 19.48
N GLY A 241 6.31 10.75 19.19
CA GLY A 241 7.51 10.30 19.89
C GLY A 241 8.13 9.01 19.34
N PHE A 242 7.83 8.64 18.10
CA PHE A 242 8.50 7.53 17.42
C PHE A 242 9.80 8.03 16.76
N THR A 243 10.84 7.21 16.81
CA THR A 243 12.07 7.39 16.04
C THR A 243 12.03 6.54 14.79
N ASP A 244 12.70 7.01 13.74
CA ASP A 244 13.01 6.25 12.52
C ASP A 244 14.52 6.06 12.34
N ASP A 245 15.29 6.07 13.44
CA ASP A 245 16.72 5.76 13.43
C ASP A 245 16.94 4.38 12.79
N PRO A 246 17.62 4.29 11.62
CA PRO A 246 17.81 3.04 10.90
C PRO A 246 18.55 1.97 11.70
N LEU A 247 19.45 2.36 12.62
CA LEU A 247 20.23 1.41 13.41
C LEU A 247 19.36 0.69 14.45
N ILE A 248 18.36 1.40 14.99
CA ILE A 248 17.41 0.83 15.96
C ILE A 248 16.27 0.15 15.21
N CYS A 249 15.67 0.85 14.25
CA CYS A 249 14.46 0.42 13.58
C CYS A 249 14.71 -0.71 12.56
N GLY A 250 15.93 -0.78 11.99
CA GLY A 250 16.33 -1.86 11.09
C GLY A 250 16.19 -3.24 11.72
N ARG A 251 16.35 -3.35 13.05
CA ARG A 251 16.14 -4.61 13.79
C ARG A 251 14.74 -5.18 13.61
N PHE A 252 13.72 -4.33 13.50
CA PHE A 252 12.33 -4.76 13.43
C PHE A 252 11.86 -5.04 12.00
N GLN A 253 12.74 -4.94 11.00
CA GLN A 253 12.41 -5.33 9.62
C GLN A 253 12.02 -6.81 9.52
N ILE A 254 12.55 -7.68 10.38
CA ILE A 254 12.14 -9.10 10.46
C ILE A 254 10.65 -9.31 10.77
N LEU A 255 9.93 -8.26 11.21
CA LEU A 255 8.51 -8.35 11.54
C LEU A 255 7.58 -8.25 10.31
N SER A 256 8.08 -7.75 9.16
CA SER A 256 7.35 -7.64 7.90
C SER A 256 8.29 -7.40 6.72
N ASP A 257 8.03 -8.04 5.59
CA ASP A 257 8.79 -7.89 4.34
C ASP A 257 8.39 -6.65 3.52
N SER A 258 7.74 -5.66 4.14
CA SER A 258 7.26 -4.46 3.44
C SER A 258 8.41 -3.53 3.06
N VAL A 259 8.68 -3.42 1.76
CA VAL A 259 9.80 -2.65 1.20
C VAL A 259 9.49 -1.14 1.12
N ASP A 260 8.21 -0.76 1.01
CA ASP A 260 7.78 0.63 0.79
C ASP A 260 7.41 1.40 2.08
N CYS A 261 7.66 0.79 3.24
CA CYS A 261 7.32 1.37 4.54
C CYS A 261 8.57 1.72 5.34
N VAL A 262 8.52 2.85 6.05
CA VAL A 262 9.58 3.24 6.98
C VAL A 262 9.32 2.57 8.33
N PRO A 263 10.22 1.71 8.82
CA PRO A 263 10.11 1.15 10.16
C PRO A 263 10.31 2.25 11.20
N MET A 264 9.40 2.35 12.17
CA MET A 264 9.49 3.34 13.24
C MET A 264 9.20 2.68 14.59
N ALA A 265 9.96 3.08 15.60
CA ALA A 265 9.87 2.52 16.94
C ALA A 265 9.72 3.61 18.00
N LYS A 266 8.98 3.30 19.06
CA LYS A 266 8.93 4.09 20.29
C LYS A 266 9.36 3.20 21.44
N ILE A 267 10.52 3.51 22.01
CA ILE A 267 11.05 2.84 23.19
C ILE A 267 10.18 3.27 24.38
N LEU A 268 9.64 2.29 25.11
CA LEU A 268 8.75 2.53 26.24
C LEU A 268 9.57 2.43 27.53
N ASN A 269 9.79 3.57 28.18
CA ASN A 269 10.48 3.60 29.47
C ASN A 269 9.54 3.09 30.56
N ARG A 270 9.90 1.98 31.22
CA ARG A 270 9.22 1.57 32.45
C ARG A 270 9.79 2.38 33.62
N ILE A 271 8.91 2.93 34.44
CA ILE A 271 9.27 3.73 35.64
C ILE A 271 10.06 2.87 36.65
N ASP A 272 9.88 1.54 36.61
CA ASP A 272 10.43 0.60 37.60
C ASP A 272 11.77 -0.04 37.20
N GLN A 273 12.33 0.31 36.04
CA GLN A 273 13.64 -0.18 35.63
C GLN A 273 14.53 1.03 35.32
N PRO A 274 15.67 1.22 36.01
CA PRO A 274 16.65 2.20 35.55
C PRO A 274 16.95 1.83 34.11
N VAL A 275 16.73 2.78 33.18
CA VAL A 275 17.02 2.59 31.77
C VAL A 275 18.50 2.29 31.68
N GLN A 276 18.88 1.01 31.74
CA GLN A 276 20.16 0.60 31.21
C GLN A 276 20.11 1.07 29.76
N ASN A 277 21.13 1.81 29.36
CA ASN A 277 21.32 2.35 28.02
C ASN A 277 21.52 1.24 26.96
N ASN A 278 20.87 0.09 27.12
CA ASN A 278 20.92 -1.08 26.25
C ASN A 278 20.62 -0.71 24.80
N TRP A 279 19.76 0.28 24.56
CA TRP A 279 19.49 0.79 23.21
C TRP A 279 20.63 1.63 22.65
N GLU A 280 21.35 2.42 23.46
CA GLU A 280 22.56 3.12 23.02
C GLU A 280 23.72 2.16 22.80
N VAL A 281 23.89 1.17 23.68
CA VAL A 281 24.87 0.09 23.53
C VAL A 281 24.60 -0.69 22.25
N TYR A 282 23.35 -1.13 22.05
CA TYR A 282 22.93 -1.81 20.82
C TYR A 282 23.17 -0.94 19.59
N ARG A 283 22.79 0.34 19.63
CA ARG A 283 23.01 1.28 18.52
C ARG A 283 24.49 1.42 18.18
N ASN A 284 25.37 1.50 19.19
CA ASN A 284 26.81 1.59 19.00
C ASN A 284 27.40 0.27 18.44
N GLU A 285 26.91 -0.88 18.88
CA GLU A 285 27.30 -2.18 18.33
C GLU A 285 26.82 -2.36 16.88
N ALA A 286 25.56 -2.01 16.60
CA ALA A 286 25.01 -2.01 15.26
C ALA A 286 25.81 -1.10 14.34
N TYR A 287 26.16 0.11 14.79
CA TYR A 287 27.01 1.03 14.04
C TYR A 287 28.38 0.42 13.70
N LYS A 288 29.03 -0.26 14.67
CA LYS A 288 30.30 -0.98 14.41
C LYS A 288 30.15 -2.07 13.36
N ARG A 289 29.08 -2.88 13.43
CA ARG A 289 28.79 -3.93 12.43
C ARG A 289 28.55 -3.33 11.05
N TYR A 290 27.68 -2.32 10.95
CA TYR A 290 27.43 -1.61 9.70
C TYR A 290 28.71 -1.01 9.10
N SER A 291 29.59 -0.44 9.93
CA SER A 291 30.89 0.07 9.46
C SER A 291 31.78 -1.03 8.89
N GLN A 292 31.79 -2.22 9.50
CA GLN A 292 32.55 -3.38 9.02
C GLN A 292 31.98 -3.91 7.70
N GLU A 293 30.65 -4.04 7.61
CA GLU A 293 29.94 -4.46 6.41
C GLU A 293 30.15 -3.46 5.26
N ALA A 294 30.06 -2.16 5.53
CA ALA A 294 30.30 -1.12 4.52
C ALA A 294 31.73 -1.17 3.98
N PHE A 295 32.72 -1.42 4.85
CA PHE A 295 34.10 -1.60 4.43
C PHE A 295 34.27 -2.87 3.57
N PHE A 296 33.63 -3.96 3.95
CA PHE A 296 33.66 -5.21 3.18
C PHE A 296 33.00 -5.05 1.80
N VAL A 297 31.82 -4.42 1.73
CA VAL A 297 31.13 -4.12 0.47
C VAL A 297 31.98 -3.22 -0.43
N LYS A 298 32.62 -2.18 0.14
CA LYS A 298 33.55 -1.34 -0.60
C LYS A 298 34.68 -2.16 -1.23
N LYS A 299 35.29 -3.06 -0.45
CA LYS A 299 36.34 -3.96 -0.95
C LYS A 299 35.84 -4.85 -2.09
N LEU A 300 34.63 -5.41 -1.97
CA LEU A 300 34.02 -6.22 -3.04
C LEU A 300 33.75 -5.40 -4.31
N ILE A 301 33.34 -4.14 -4.17
CA ILE A 301 33.14 -3.23 -5.32
C ILE A 301 34.48 -2.97 -6.02
N GLU A 302 35.54 -2.73 -5.27
CA GLU A 302 36.90 -2.53 -5.80
C GLU A 302 37.38 -3.78 -6.56
N GLU A 303 37.27 -4.97 -5.95
CA GLU A 303 37.62 -6.25 -6.60
C GLU A 303 36.79 -6.50 -7.87
N ASN A 304 35.50 -6.20 -7.86
CA ASN A 304 34.62 -6.35 -9.03
C ASN A 304 35.04 -5.39 -10.16
N ASN A 305 35.42 -4.15 -9.84
CA ASN A 305 35.92 -3.20 -10.83
C ASN A 305 37.26 -3.66 -11.44
N GLU A 306 38.16 -4.23 -10.64
CA GLU A 306 39.39 -4.84 -11.17
C GLU A 306 39.11 -6.01 -12.11
N LEU A 307 38.17 -6.89 -11.73
CA LEU A 307 37.75 -8.01 -12.58
C LEU A 307 37.13 -7.53 -13.88
N LYS A 308 36.28 -6.50 -13.85
CA LYS A 308 35.73 -5.86 -15.07
C LYS A 308 36.83 -5.31 -15.96
N MET A 309 37.83 -4.64 -15.40
CA MET A 309 38.97 -4.16 -16.18
C MET A 309 39.78 -5.30 -16.80
N LYS A 310 40.01 -6.39 -16.06
CA LYS A 310 40.68 -7.59 -16.59
C LYS A 310 39.85 -8.24 -17.69
N ASN A 311 38.53 -8.36 -17.52
CA ASN A 311 37.64 -8.92 -18.52
C ASN A 311 37.67 -8.10 -19.82
N GLY A 312 37.58 -6.77 -19.73
CA GLY A 312 37.70 -5.91 -20.90
C GLY A 312 39.06 -5.99 -21.61
N LYS A 313 40.15 -6.32 -20.90
CA LYS A 313 41.44 -6.63 -21.54
C LYS A 313 41.39 -7.96 -22.29
N TYR A 314 40.80 -9.01 -21.69
CA TYR A 314 40.66 -10.31 -22.34
C TYR A 314 39.74 -10.26 -23.56
N GLU A 315 38.65 -9.50 -23.52
CA GLU A 315 37.78 -9.28 -24.69
C GLU A 315 38.54 -8.60 -25.84
N LYS A 316 39.39 -7.59 -25.55
CA LYS A 316 40.24 -6.97 -26.57
C LYS A 316 41.23 -7.96 -27.20
N ILE A 317 41.84 -8.81 -26.36
CA ILE A 317 42.76 -9.85 -26.82
C ILE A 317 42.01 -10.87 -27.70
N GLN A 318 40.83 -11.33 -27.25
CA GLN A 318 39.98 -12.24 -28.01
C GLN A 318 39.60 -11.65 -29.37
N ASN A 319 39.12 -10.41 -29.42
CA ASN A 319 38.78 -9.73 -30.68
C ASN A 319 39.98 -9.64 -31.63
N THR A 320 41.19 -9.40 -31.09
CA THR A 320 42.41 -9.36 -31.89
C THR A 320 42.74 -10.75 -32.47
N PHE A 321 42.61 -11.80 -31.67
CA PHE A 321 42.79 -13.18 -32.14
C PHE A 321 41.76 -13.58 -33.19
N GLU A 322 40.48 -13.23 -32.99
CA GLU A 322 39.42 -13.51 -33.95
C GLU A 322 39.65 -12.79 -35.29
N GLN A 323 40.11 -11.53 -35.26
CA GLN A 323 40.51 -10.79 -36.46
C GLN A 323 41.69 -11.44 -37.19
N GLN A 324 42.73 -11.84 -36.46
CA GLN A 324 43.87 -12.55 -37.05
C GLN A 324 43.44 -13.89 -37.66
N LEU A 325 42.58 -14.63 -36.97
CA LEU A 325 42.06 -15.90 -37.44
C LEU A 325 41.17 -15.74 -38.69
N ALA A 326 40.40 -14.65 -38.77
CA ALA A 326 39.64 -14.30 -39.98
C ALA A 326 40.56 -13.95 -41.17
N LEU A 327 41.64 -13.19 -40.94
CA LEU A 327 42.64 -12.87 -41.96
C LEU A 327 43.33 -14.14 -42.47
N GLU A 328 43.75 -15.04 -41.59
CA GLU A 328 44.35 -16.31 -41.99
C GLU A 328 43.37 -17.21 -42.74
N ARG A 329 42.10 -17.28 -42.32
CA ARG A 329 41.05 -17.98 -43.08
C ARG A 329 40.91 -17.40 -44.50
N SER A 330 40.92 -16.07 -44.63
CA SER A 330 40.87 -15.41 -45.95
C SER A 330 42.10 -15.72 -46.80
N ARG A 331 43.30 -15.79 -46.21
CA ARG A 331 44.53 -16.17 -46.91
C ARG A 331 44.46 -17.61 -47.41
N CYS A 332 43.99 -18.54 -46.59
CA CYS A 332 43.79 -19.94 -47.00
C CYS A 332 42.86 -20.05 -48.20
N VAL A 333 41.70 -19.37 -48.17
CA VAL A 333 40.76 -19.35 -49.30
C VAL A 333 41.40 -18.77 -50.57
N MET A 334 42.17 -17.68 -50.45
CA MET A 334 42.89 -17.10 -51.58
C MET A 334 43.93 -18.08 -52.15
N TYR A 335 44.69 -18.77 -51.29
CA TYR A 335 45.65 -19.77 -51.74
C TYR A 335 44.96 -20.95 -52.41
N GLU A 336 43.83 -21.43 -51.88
CA GLU A 336 43.03 -22.48 -52.54
C GLU A 336 42.56 -22.05 -53.94
N GLN A 337 42.08 -20.82 -54.09
CA GLN A 337 41.66 -20.27 -55.39
C GLN A 337 42.84 -20.14 -56.38
N LEU A 338 44.01 -19.69 -55.90
CA LEU A 338 45.22 -19.61 -56.71
C LEU A 338 45.69 -20.99 -57.16
N VAL A 339 45.69 -21.98 -56.25
CA VAL A 339 46.04 -23.36 -56.57
C VAL A 339 45.08 -23.92 -57.61
N GLN A 340 43.77 -23.76 -57.43
CA GLN A 340 42.77 -24.19 -58.43
C GLN A 340 42.96 -23.50 -59.79
N SER A 341 43.26 -22.19 -59.80
CA SER A 341 43.52 -21.45 -61.04
C SER A 341 44.77 -21.98 -61.76
N LEU A 342 45.85 -22.23 -61.03
CA LEU A 342 47.08 -22.81 -61.57
C LEU A 342 46.88 -24.25 -62.06
N GLU A 343 46.14 -25.08 -61.32
CA GLU A 343 45.77 -26.43 -61.75
C GLU A 343 44.98 -26.40 -63.06
N ASN A 344 43.99 -25.50 -63.18
CA ASN A 344 43.21 -25.31 -64.40
C ASN A 344 44.08 -24.84 -65.58
N GLN A 345 45.02 -23.92 -65.36
CA GLN A 345 45.96 -23.47 -66.39
C GLN A 345 46.91 -24.59 -66.84
N LEU A 346 47.42 -25.39 -65.91
CA LEU A 346 48.28 -26.54 -66.23
C LEU A 346 47.52 -27.60 -67.05
N LEU A 347 46.29 -27.90 -66.65
CA LEU A 347 45.41 -28.81 -67.39
C LEU A 347 45.09 -28.29 -68.79
N ALA A 348 44.81 -26.99 -68.95
CA ALA A 348 44.58 -26.36 -70.25
C ALA A 348 45.80 -26.42 -71.17
N ASN A 349 47.01 -26.38 -70.61
CA ASN A 349 48.27 -26.55 -71.34
C ASN A 349 48.66 -28.02 -71.57
N GLY A 350 47.76 -28.98 -71.26
CA GLY A 350 47.99 -30.41 -71.49
C GLY A 350 48.92 -31.08 -70.47
N ILE A 351 49.34 -30.37 -69.43
CA ILE A 351 50.18 -30.90 -68.35
C ILE A 351 49.25 -31.44 -67.27
N LYS A 352 49.21 -32.76 -67.07
CA LYS A 352 48.48 -33.35 -65.95
C LYS A 352 49.32 -33.25 -64.67
N PRO A 353 48.94 -32.42 -63.67
CA PRO A 353 49.65 -32.39 -62.41
C PRO A 353 49.47 -33.74 -61.69
N LYS A 354 50.57 -34.45 -61.41
CA LYS A 354 50.61 -35.59 -60.49
C LYS A 354 50.76 -35.08 -59.06
N VAL A 355 49.75 -34.37 -58.54
CA VAL A 355 49.75 -33.99 -57.12
C VAL A 355 48.72 -34.86 -56.42
N ASN A 356 49.21 -35.84 -55.65
CA ASN A 356 48.37 -36.72 -54.85
C ASN A 356 48.01 -36.01 -53.54
N GLN A 357 46.84 -35.38 -53.49
CA GLN A 357 46.39 -34.55 -52.36
C GLN A 357 46.43 -35.31 -51.02
N ASP A 358 46.17 -36.62 -51.04
CA ASP A 358 46.22 -37.49 -49.86
C ASP A 358 47.62 -37.61 -49.26
N GLU A 359 48.68 -37.54 -50.07
CA GLU A 359 50.06 -37.63 -49.60
C GLU A 359 50.50 -36.33 -48.88
N ILE A 360 49.98 -35.18 -49.32
CA ILE A 360 50.26 -33.87 -48.73
C ILE A 360 49.54 -33.74 -47.38
N ILE A 361 48.26 -34.11 -47.32
CA ILE A 361 47.48 -34.07 -46.07
C ILE A 361 48.12 -34.99 -45.01
N GLN A 362 48.57 -36.19 -45.40
CA GLN A 362 49.28 -37.08 -44.47
C GLN A 362 50.61 -36.51 -43.95
N LYS A 363 51.36 -35.77 -44.78
CA LYS A 363 52.63 -35.13 -44.38
C LYS A 363 52.39 -33.94 -43.44
N VAL A 364 51.35 -33.14 -43.67
CA VAL A 364 51.00 -31.99 -42.81
C VAL A 364 50.45 -32.44 -41.45
N VAL A 365 49.59 -33.46 -41.43
CA VAL A 365 49.05 -34.01 -40.16
C VAL A 365 50.16 -34.65 -39.31
N LYS A 366 51.19 -35.23 -39.94
CA LYS A 366 52.37 -35.77 -39.22
C LYS A 366 53.30 -34.70 -38.65
N SER A 367 53.29 -33.47 -39.16
CA SER A 367 54.14 -32.39 -38.65
C SER A 367 53.49 -31.52 -37.57
N ILE A 368 52.17 -31.66 -37.36
CA ILE A 368 51.40 -30.91 -36.35
C ILE A 368 51.26 -31.69 -35.02
N LYS A 369 51.61 -32.98 -35.01
CA LYS A 369 51.91 -33.75 -33.80
C LYS A 369 53.38 -33.60 -33.45
#